data_AF-A0AAQ0LWQ4-F1
#
_entry.id   AF-A0AAQ0LWQ4-F1
#
_cell.length_a   1.000
_cell.length_b   1.000
_cell.length_c   1.000
_cell.angle_alpha   90.00
_cell.angle_beta   90.00
_cell.angle_gamma   90.00
#
_symmetry.space_group_name_H-M   'P 1'
#
loop_
_entity.id
_entity.type
_entity.pdbx_description
1 polymer ?
#
loop_
_entity_poly.entity_id
_entity_poly.type
_entity_poly.pdbx_seq_one_letter_code
_entity_poly.pdbx_strand_id
1 'polypeptide(L)'
;MENLYIQSKESKHERFNNFDMFFAFDNEQFSKGLEKLEVNSDEIVSIGMSGFIRKSDVSTFNEMMESFKDEHMKNMKNDDYVYHMFKYEMGNHEYIITYDDEEILDVCGVDQDLFIADERLKTIYIKAKQDYISQMKN
;
A
#
# COMPACT_ATOMS: atom_id res chain seq x y z
N MET A 1 5.73 -18.53 -10.27
CA MET A 1 4.59 -18.42 -9.34
C MET A 1 4.85 -17.14 -8.58
N GLU A 2 3.99 -16.13 -8.71
CA GLU A 2 4.12 -14.91 -7.90
C GLU A 2 3.95 -15.24 -6.43
N ASN A 3 4.75 -14.59 -5.58
CA ASN A 3 4.63 -14.75 -4.14
C ASN A 3 3.36 -14.06 -3.63
N LEU A 4 2.93 -14.46 -2.43
CA LEU A 4 1.68 -13.97 -1.83
C LEU A 4 1.66 -12.44 -1.64
N TYR A 5 2.82 -11.79 -1.48
CA TYR A 5 2.89 -10.33 -1.34
C TYR A 5 2.47 -9.63 -2.63
N ILE A 6 3.03 -10.05 -3.77
CA ILE A 6 2.69 -9.50 -5.09
C ILE A 6 1.21 -9.71 -5.39
N GLN A 7 0.71 -10.93 -5.18
CA GLN A 7 -0.72 -11.24 -5.37
C GLN A 7 -1.63 -10.34 -4.52
N SER A 8 -1.24 -10.07 -3.27
CA SER A 8 -1.99 -9.17 -2.39
C SER A 8 -1.97 -7.72 -2.88
N LYS A 9 -0.83 -7.22 -3.37
CA LYS A 9 -0.71 -5.86 -3.93
C LYS A 9 -1.53 -5.71 -5.21
N GLU A 10 -1.49 -6.68 -6.11
CA GLU A 10 -2.26 -6.68 -7.34
C GLU A 10 -3.77 -6.70 -7.06
N SER A 11 -4.23 -7.56 -6.15
CA SER A 11 -5.64 -7.59 -5.74
C SER A 11 -6.10 -6.25 -5.15
N LYS A 12 -5.26 -5.63 -4.31
CA LYS A 12 -5.53 -4.28 -3.77
C LYS A 12 -5.63 -3.23 -4.88
N HIS A 13 -4.67 -3.22 -5.80
CA HIS A 13 -4.68 -2.29 -6.93
C HIS A 13 -5.90 -2.48 -7.84
N GLU A 14 -6.27 -3.72 -8.13
CA GLU A 14 -7.47 -4.03 -8.93
C GLU A 14 -8.73 -3.51 -8.26
N ARG A 15 -8.93 -3.81 -6.97
CA ARG A 15 -10.10 -3.35 -6.20
C ARG A 15 -10.15 -1.83 -6.10
N PHE A 16 -9.01 -1.18 -5.92
CA PHE A 16 -8.92 0.28 -5.86
C PHE A 16 -9.21 0.93 -7.22
N ASN A 17 -8.66 0.38 -8.31
CA ASN A 17 -8.89 0.88 -9.68
C ASN A 17 -10.34 0.69 -10.15
N ASN A 18 -11.01 -0.35 -9.66
CA ASN A 18 -12.40 -0.65 -9.98
C ASN A 18 -13.41 0.09 -9.09
N PHE A 19 -12.96 0.80 -8.07
CA PHE A 19 -13.85 1.59 -7.23
C PHE A 19 -14.19 2.91 -7.91
N ASP A 20 -15.45 3.33 -7.81
CA ASP A 20 -15.95 4.57 -8.39
C ASP A 20 -15.35 5.80 -7.69
N MET A 21 -14.19 6.24 -8.19
CA MET A 21 -13.48 7.41 -7.72
C MET A 21 -12.82 8.16 -8.87
N PHE A 22 -12.32 9.36 -8.58
CA PHE A 22 -11.44 10.10 -9.49
C PHE A 22 -10.38 10.89 -8.73
N PHE A 23 -9.35 11.30 -9.45
CA PHE A 23 -8.29 12.18 -8.96
C PHE A 23 -8.27 13.46 -9.80
N ALA A 24 -8.07 14.60 -9.16
CA ALA A 24 -8.03 15.89 -9.83
C ALA A 24 -6.98 16.83 -9.23
N PHE A 25 -5.98 17.17 -10.04
CA PHE A 25 -4.88 18.10 -9.72
C PHE A 25 -5.14 19.51 -10.28
N ASP A 26 -6.18 19.67 -11.09
CA ASP A 26 -6.67 20.93 -11.63
C ASP A 26 -8.21 20.93 -11.76
N ASN A 27 -8.77 22.07 -12.13
CA ASN A 27 -10.21 22.27 -12.24
C ASN A 27 -10.85 21.50 -13.41
N GLU A 28 -10.09 21.23 -14.48
CA GLU A 28 -10.59 20.50 -15.65
C GLU A 28 -10.79 19.02 -15.28
N GLN A 29 -9.80 18.42 -14.63
CA GLN A 29 -9.88 17.07 -14.11
C GLN A 29 -10.99 16.94 -13.07
N PHE A 30 -11.17 17.96 -12.22
CA PHE A 30 -12.24 17.98 -11.22
C PHE A 30 -13.62 17.94 -11.87
N SER A 31 -13.85 18.78 -12.89
CA SER A 31 -15.12 18.82 -13.63
C SER A 31 -15.40 17.48 -14.33
N LYS A 32 -14.41 16.90 -15.01
CA LYS A 32 -14.52 15.57 -15.64
C LYS A 32 -14.79 14.45 -14.63
N GLY A 33 -14.23 14.56 -13.43
CA GLY A 33 -14.46 13.62 -12.34
C GLY A 33 -15.89 13.64 -11.83
N LEU A 34 -16.46 14.83 -11.66
CA LEU A 34 -17.88 15.01 -11.30
C LEU A 34 -18.80 14.41 -12.37
N GLU A 35 -18.51 14.68 -13.65
CA GLU A 35 -19.24 14.08 -14.77
C GLU A 35 -19.15 12.55 -14.79
N LYS A 36 -17.94 11.99 -14.60
CA LYS A 36 -17.71 10.54 -14.52
C LYS A 36 -18.56 9.88 -13.43
N LEU A 37 -18.68 10.53 -12.28
CA LEU A 37 -19.43 10.02 -11.14
C LEU A 37 -20.92 10.41 -11.17
N GLU A 38 -21.35 11.23 -12.13
CA GLU A 38 -22.73 11.73 -12.26
C GLU A 38 -23.23 12.48 -11.00
N VAL A 39 -22.38 13.33 -10.42
CA VAL A 39 -22.64 14.03 -9.14
C VAL A 39 -22.26 15.51 -9.18
N ASN A 40 -22.80 16.29 -8.26
CA ASN A 40 -22.39 17.67 -8.00
C ASN A 40 -21.25 17.75 -6.97
N SER A 41 -20.63 18.93 -6.88
CA SER A 41 -19.48 19.16 -5.99
C SER A 41 -19.82 19.03 -4.49
N ASP A 42 -21.08 19.22 -4.10
CA ASP A 42 -21.57 19.04 -2.74
C ASP A 42 -21.95 17.59 -2.42
N GLU A 43 -21.87 16.67 -3.38
CA GLU A 43 -22.20 15.24 -3.22
C GLU A 43 -20.97 14.33 -3.09
N ILE A 44 -19.76 14.92 -3.13
CA ILE A 44 -18.49 14.20 -2.99
C ILE A 44 -17.78 14.51 -1.67
N VAL A 45 -16.80 13.69 -1.33
CA VAL A 45 -15.80 13.95 -0.28
C VAL A 45 -14.40 13.65 -0.80
N SER A 46 -13.41 14.36 -0.26
CA SER A 46 -12.01 14.04 -0.53
C SER A 46 -11.56 12.85 0.32
N ILE A 47 -10.77 11.97 -0.28
CA ILE A 47 -10.07 10.86 0.38
C ILE A 47 -8.57 11.17 0.57
N GLY A 48 -8.16 12.43 0.40
CA GLY A 48 -6.75 12.84 0.39
C GLY A 48 -6.09 12.59 -0.97
N MET A 49 -4.84 13.05 -1.12
CA MET A 49 -4.03 12.89 -2.34
C MET A 49 -4.76 13.30 -3.64
N SER A 50 -5.58 14.35 -3.56
CA SER A 50 -6.43 14.83 -4.65
C SER A 50 -7.47 13.82 -5.16
N GLY A 51 -7.77 12.78 -4.40
CA GLY A 51 -8.80 11.79 -4.68
C GLY A 51 -10.16 12.16 -4.12
N PHE A 52 -11.22 11.76 -4.84
CA PHE A 52 -12.61 12.05 -4.53
C PHE A 52 -13.52 10.84 -4.77
N ILE A 53 -14.50 10.66 -3.88
CA ILE A 53 -15.57 9.65 -3.97
C ILE A 53 -16.93 10.29 -3.68
N ARG A 54 -18.02 9.62 -4.02
CA ARG A 54 -19.36 10.06 -3.61
C ARG A 54 -19.52 9.93 -2.09
N LYS A 55 -20.28 10.85 -1.48
CA LYS A 55 -20.67 10.77 -0.06
C LYS A 55 -21.39 9.46 0.27
N SER A 56 -22.19 8.94 -0.66
CA SER A 56 -22.89 7.65 -0.51
C SER A 56 -21.95 6.47 -0.39
N ASP A 57 -20.74 6.57 -0.95
CA ASP A 57 -19.83 5.43 -1.14
C ASP A 57 -18.79 5.33 -0.01
N VAL A 58 -18.82 6.26 0.95
CA VAL A 58 -17.87 6.35 2.08
C VAL A 58 -17.85 5.06 2.91
N SER A 59 -19.00 4.47 3.22
CA SER A 59 -19.05 3.21 3.99
C SER A 59 -18.34 2.09 3.24
N THR A 60 -18.71 1.89 1.96
CA THR A 60 -18.13 0.86 1.10
C THR A 60 -16.62 1.06 0.90
N PHE A 61 -16.18 2.31 0.74
CA PHE A 61 -14.75 2.64 0.63
C PHE A 61 -14.02 2.27 1.92
N ASN A 62 -14.55 2.66 3.09
CA ASN A 62 -13.94 2.35 4.38
C ASN A 62 -13.89 0.84 4.64
N GLU A 63 -14.95 0.10 4.31
CA GLU A 63 -14.97 -1.37 4.40
C GLU A 63 -13.91 -2.02 3.49
N MET A 64 -13.73 -1.50 2.28
CA MET A 64 -12.65 -1.94 1.39
C MET A 64 -11.27 -1.67 2.00
N MET A 65 -11.03 -0.45 2.50
CA MET A 65 -9.74 -0.10 3.11
C MET A 65 -9.45 -0.91 4.37
N GLU A 66 -10.46 -1.19 5.19
CA GLU A 66 -10.29 -2.03 6.38
C GLU A 66 -9.98 -3.48 6.01
N SER A 67 -10.65 -4.03 5.00
CA SER A 67 -10.34 -5.37 4.51
C SER A 67 -8.88 -5.50 4.02
N PHE A 68 -8.30 -4.44 3.44
CA PHE A 68 -6.89 -4.44 3.03
C PHE A 68 -5.94 -4.53 4.22
N LYS A 69 -6.30 -3.94 5.36
CA LYS A 69 -5.53 -4.04 6.60
C LYS A 69 -5.68 -5.42 7.22
N ASP A 70 -6.89 -5.96 7.27
CA ASP A 70 -7.16 -7.30 7.78
C ASP A 70 -6.40 -8.39 7.00
N GLU A 71 -6.44 -8.32 5.66
CA GLU A 71 -5.71 -9.21 4.78
C GLU A 71 -4.19 -9.12 5.02
N HIS A 72 -3.67 -7.89 5.18
CA HIS A 72 -2.26 -7.66 5.47
C HIS A 72 -1.86 -8.24 6.84
N MET A 73 -2.58 -7.91 7.91
CA MET A 73 -2.33 -8.45 9.26
C MET A 73 -2.41 -9.98 9.30
N LYS A 74 -3.32 -10.58 8.54
CA LYS A 74 -3.41 -12.04 8.39
C LYS A 74 -2.17 -12.60 7.70
N ASN A 75 -1.73 -11.97 6.61
CA ASN A 75 -0.58 -12.42 5.82
C ASN A 75 0.76 -12.18 6.52
N MET A 76 0.86 -11.21 7.44
CA MET A 76 2.06 -10.95 8.27
C MET A 76 2.50 -12.15 9.14
N LYS A 77 1.62 -13.13 9.34
CA LYS A 77 1.93 -14.40 10.01
C LYS A 77 2.70 -15.40 9.12
N ASN A 78 2.81 -15.13 7.82
CA ASN A 78 3.52 -15.96 6.86
C ASN A 78 4.91 -15.38 6.58
N ASP A 79 5.97 -16.12 6.92
CA ASP A 79 7.34 -15.67 6.79
C ASP A 79 7.74 -15.38 5.33
N ASP A 80 7.22 -16.14 4.37
CA ASP A 80 7.48 -15.93 2.94
C ASP A 80 6.86 -14.62 2.45
N TYR A 81 5.63 -14.31 2.90
CA TYR A 81 4.98 -13.02 2.65
C TYR A 81 5.82 -11.87 3.20
N VAL A 82 6.26 -11.96 4.46
CA VAL A 82 7.05 -10.90 5.12
C VAL A 82 8.40 -10.70 4.44
N TYR A 83 9.08 -11.80 4.08
CA TYR A 83 10.36 -11.74 3.36
C TYR A 83 10.21 -11.02 2.02
N HIS A 84 9.22 -11.43 1.23
CA HIS A 84 8.98 -10.83 -0.08
C HIS A 84 8.46 -9.40 -0.01
N MET A 85 7.67 -9.06 1.01
CA MET A 85 7.24 -7.70 1.32
C MET A 85 8.44 -6.77 1.51
N PHE A 86 9.34 -7.07 2.44
CA PHE A 86 10.50 -6.21 2.70
C PHE A 86 11.36 -6.02 1.46
N LYS A 87 11.63 -7.09 0.71
CA LYS A 87 12.44 -6.99 -0.52
C LYS A 87 11.75 -6.15 -1.60
N TYR A 88 10.44 -6.32 -1.75
CA TYR A 88 9.68 -5.56 -2.75
C TYR A 88 9.70 -4.08 -2.40
N GLU A 89 9.38 -3.72 -1.15
CA GLU A 89 9.33 -2.32 -0.73
C GLU A 89 10.71 -1.67 -0.69
N MET A 90 11.78 -2.41 -0.39
CA MET A 90 13.17 -1.92 -0.59
C MET A 90 13.45 -1.53 -2.04
N GLY A 91 12.93 -2.30 -3.01
CA GLY A 91 13.03 -1.96 -4.42
C GLY A 91 12.20 -0.72 -4.77
N ASN A 92 10.96 -0.67 -4.30
CA ASN A 92 10.01 0.39 -4.61
C ASN A 92 10.37 1.74 -3.99
N HIS A 93 11.05 1.74 -2.84
CA HIS A 93 11.52 2.93 -2.12
C HIS A 93 13.03 3.17 -2.30
N GLU A 94 13.62 2.65 -3.39
CA GLU A 94 14.99 2.92 -3.80
C GLU A 94 16.03 2.76 -2.66
N TYR A 95 15.87 1.71 -1.83
CA TYR A 95 16.63 1.53 -0.61
C TYR A 95 18.15 1.51 -0.82
N ILE A 96 18.62 1.08 -2.00
CA ILE A 96 20.05 1.09 -2.34
C ILE A 96 20.66 2.51 -2.40
N ILE A 97 19.81 3.52 -2.48
CA ILE A 97 20.16 4.94 -2.48
C ILE A 97 19.92 5.53 -1.08
N THR A 98 18.73 5.29 -0.51
CA THR A 98 18.31 5.93 0.75
C THR A 98 18.94 5.28 1.99
N TYR A 99 19.12 3.95 1.98
CA TYR A 99 19.46 3.12 3.14
C TYR A 99 18.57 3.39 4.37
N ASP A 100 17.34 3.85 4.15
CA ASP A 100 16.42 4.25 5.21
C ASP A 100 15.64 3.03 5.71
N ASP A 101 16.06 2.49 6.85
CA ASP A 101 15.38 1.35 7.46
C ASP A 101 13.99 1.73 7.99
N GLU A 102 13.80 2.98 8.46
CA GLU A 102 12.54 3.45 9.03
C GLU A 102 11.48 3.59 7.94
N GLU A 103 11.83 4.12 6.76
CA GLU A 103 10.94 4.21 5.61
C GLU A 103 10.41 2.82 5.22
N ILE A 104 11.29 1.82 5.13
CA ILE A 104 10.88 0.46 4.76
C ILE A 104 9.96 -0.18 5.80
N LEU A 105 10.24 0.04 7.08
CA LEU A 105 9.39 -0.49 8.15
C LEU A 105 8.00 0.17 8.12
N ASP A 106 7.93 1.49 7.94
CA ASP A 106 6.67 2.25 7.88
C ASP A 106 5.78 1.83 6.71
N VAL A 107 6.34 1.76 5.49
CA VAL A 107 5.56 1.38 4.29
C VAL A 107 5.10 -0.08 4.33
N CYS A 108 5.79 -0.92 5.11
CA CYS A 108 5.40 -2.30 5.39
C CYS A 108 4.39 -2.45 6.53
N GLY A 109 3.97 -1.35 7.18
CA GLY A 109 3.06 -1.37 8.32
C GLY A 109 3.67 -1.96 9.58
N VAL A 110 5.00 -1.88 9.73
CA VAL A 110 5.74 -2.38 10.89
C VAL A 110 6.24 -1.19 11.70
N ASP A 111 5.59 -0.89 12.83
CA ASP A 111 6.09 0.13 13.73
C ASP A 111 7.36 -0.32 14.48
N GLN A 112 8.08 0.66 15.04
CA GLN A 112 9.36 0.44 15.70
C GLN A 112 9.24 -0.46 16.94
N ASP A 113 8.16 -0.34 17.71
CA ASP A 113 7.96 -1.12 18.94
C ASP A 113 7.71 -2.60 18.60
N LEU A 114 6.88 -2.86 17.59
CA LEU A 114 6.65 -4.20 17.05
C LEU A 114 7.95 -4.79 16.51
N PHE A 115 8.71 -4.03 15.74
CA PHE A 115 9.97 -4.51 15.18
C PHE A 115 10.99 -4.85 16.27
N ILE A 116 11.08 -4.05 17.33
CA ILE A 116 11.95 -4.30 18.47
C ILE A 116 11.50 -5.52 19.28
N ALA A 117 10.20 -5.76 19.41
CA ALA A 117 9.66 -6.87 20.20
C ALA A 117 9.69 -8.22 19.46
N ASP A 118 9.59 -8.23 18.12
CA ASP A 118 9.46 -9.45 17.33
C ASP A 118 10.80 -9.87 16.68
N GLU A 119 11.52 -10.78 17.34
CA GLU A 119 12.78 -11.35 16.82
C GLU A 119 12.62 -12.09 15.49
N ARG A 120 11.43 -12.64 15.19
CA ARG A 120 11.15 -13.27 13.88
C ARG A 120 11.14 -12.21 12.79
N LEU A 121 10.47 -11.07 12.99
CA LEU A 121 10.47 -9.97 12.03
C LEU A 121 11.89 -9.43 11.77
N LYS A 122 12.69 -9.21 12.82
CA LYS A 122 14.10 -8.77 12.67
C LYS A 122 14.91 -9.74 11.81
N THR A 123 14.79 -11.03 12.11
CA THR A 123 15.53 -12.08 11.39
C THR A 123 15.17 -12.08 9.90
N ILE A 124 13.88 -11.96 9.57
CA ILE A 124 13.41 -11.93 8.19
C ILE A 124 13.87 -10.64 7.49
N TYR A 125 13.76 -9.49 8.16
CA TYR A 125 14.20 -8.19 7.63
C TYR A 125 15.68 -8.17 7.27
N ILE A 126 16.56 -8.63 8.17
CA ILE A 126 18.00 -8.69 7.95
C ILE A 126 18.32 -9.56 6.74
N LYS A 127 17.67 -10.72 6.62
CA LYS A 127 17.84 -11.61 5.48
C LYS A 127 17.38 -10.95 4.17
N ALA A 128 16.18 -10.37 4.16
CA ALA A 128 15.63 -9.65 3.00
C ALA A 128 16.56 -8.53 2.52
N LYS A 129 17.06 -7.71 3.46
CA LYS A 129 18.02 -6.63 3.22
C LYS A 129 19.32 -7.13 2.60
N GLN A 130 19.93 -8.16 3.18
CA GLN A 130 21.17 -8.75 2.66
C GLN A 130 20.99 -9.30 1.24
N ASP A 131 19.90 -10.02 1.00
CA ASP A 131 19.59 -10.58 -0.32
C ASP A 131 19.33 -9.47 -1.35
N TYR A 132 18.57 -8.43 -1.00
CA TYR A 132 18.31 -7.28 -1.87
C TYR A 132 19.61 -6.54 -2.24
N ILE A 133 20.44 -6.18 -1.25
CA ILE A 133 21.72 -5.49 -1.49
C ILE A 133 22.65 -6.34 -2.36
N SER A 134 22.68 -7.65 -2.15
CA SER A 134 23.51 -8.56 -2.95
C SER A 134 23.02 -8.65 -4.40
N GLN A 135 21.71 -8.57 -4.62
CA GLN A 135 21.11 -8.58 -5.97
C GLN A 135 21.38 -7.27 -6.73
N MET A 136 21.37 -6.12 -6.04
CA MET A 136 21.58 -4.81 -6.67
C MET A 136 23.06 -4.49 -6.99
N LYS A 137 24.01 -5.25 -6.42
CA LYS A 137 25.45 -5.06 -6.61
C LYS A 137 26.06 -5.92 -7.74
N ASN A 138 25.28 -6.84 -8.31
CA ASN A 138 25.68 -7.71 -9.43
C ASN A 138 25.04 -7.23 -10.73
#